data_AF-A0A1G6M7R2-F1
#
_entry.id   AF-A0A1G6M7R2-F1
#
_cell.length_a   1.000
_cell.length_b   1.000
_cell.length_c   1.000
_cell.angle_alpha   90.00
_cell.angle_beta   90.00
_cell.angle_gamma   90.00
#
_symmetry.space_group_name_H-M   'P 1'
#
loop_
_entity.id
_entity.type
_entity.pdbx_description
1 polymer ?
#
loop_
_entity_poly.entity_id
_entity_poly.type
_entity_poly.pdbx_seq_one_letter_code
_entity_poly.pdbx_strand_id
1 'polypeptide(L)'
;MNSKLTIMSIFGFALAGVYVLNDLFYAFSFLIIGFVFIWGVFKNKNIWYHSSAHLIVGAILSLVLAAYEVIRFLSNILVFIMEDGEFPLFNYPIIIYGVISYTLFKMEMKALKDKKNQIN
;
A
#
# COMPACT_ATOMS: atom_id res chain seq x y z
N MET A 1 20.03 -5.65 -2.60
CA MET A 1 18.93 -4.66 -2.55
C MET A 1 17.62 -5.43 -2.45
N ASN A 2 16.67 -5.05 -1.60
CA ASN A 2 15.40 -5.77 -1.49
C ASN A 2 14.49 -5.40 -2.68
N SER A 3 14.39 -6.30 -3.66
CA SER A 3 13.66 -6.07 -4.91
C SER A 3 12.18 -5.78 -4.66
N LYS A 4 11.56 -6.43 -3.66
CA LYS A 4 10.15 -6.21 -3.27
C LYS A 4 9.91 -4.77 -2.86
N LEU A 5 10.74 -4.23 -1.97
CA LEU A 5 10.64 -2.85 -1.50
C LEU A 5 10.89 -1.83 -2.61
N THR A 6 11.84 -2.13 -3.49
CA THR A 6 12.17 -1.24 -4.62
C THR A 6 10.99 -1.13 -5.59
N ILE A 7 10.39 -2.28 -5.96
CA ILE A 7 9.23 -2.32 -6.86
C ILE A 7 8.04 -1.57 -6.25
N MET A 8 7.74 -1.84 -4.97
CA MET A 8 6.62 -1.17 -4.29
C MET A 8 6.86 0.33 -4.15
N SER A 9 8.09 0.76 -3.90
CA SER A 9 8.44 2.18 -3.84
C SER A 9 8.24 2.88 -5.18
N ILE A 10 8.76 2.31 -6.28
CA ILE A 10 8.59 2.86 -7.63
C ILE A 10 7.11 2.96 -7.99
N PHE A 11 6.35 1.90 -7.71
CA PHE A 11 4.93 1.86 -8.06
C PHE A 11 4.11 2.83 -7.22
N GLY A 12 4.44 2.99 -5.92
CA GLY A 12 3.87 4.02 -5.06
C GLY A 12 4.14 5.43 -5.58
N PHE A 13 5.39 5.77 -5.94
CA PHE A 13 5.70 7.09 -6.49
C PHE A 13 5.05 7.35 -7.86
N ALA A 14 4.94 6.33 -8.72
CA ALA A 14 4.23 6.45 -9.98
C ALA A 14 2.75 6.80 -9.76
N LEU A 15 2.07 6.10 -8.85
CA LEU A 15 0.68 6.42 -8.49
C LEU A 15 0.56 7.80 -7.84
N ALA A 16 1.49 8.19 -6.97
CA ALA A 16 1.52 9.55 -6.42
C ALA A 16 1.58 10.61 -7.53
N GLY A 17 2.40 10.40 -8.57
CA GLY A 17 2.49 11.28 -9.73
C GLY A 17 1.18 11.34 -10.55
N VAL A 18 0.48 10.21 -10.71
CA VAL A 18 -0.82 10.17 -11.41
C VAL A 18 -1.90 10.97 -10.63
N TYR A 19 -1.88 10.89 -9.31
CA TYR A 19 -2.91 11.50 -8.47
C TYR A 19 -2.62 12.95 -8.07
N VAL A 20 -1.40 13.46 -8.24
CA VAL A 20 -1.01 14.82 -7.76
C VAL A 20 -1.90 15.95 -8.30
N LEU A 21 -2.47 15.79 -9.49
CA LEU A 21 -3.35 16.79 -10.11
C LEU A 21 -4.84 16.52 -9.88
N ASN A 22 -5.21 15.31 -9.50
CA ASN A 22 -6.61 14.86 -9.45
C ASN A 22 -7.14 14.68 -8.02
N ASP A 23 -6.29 14.19 -7.12
CA ASP A 23 -6.65 13.91 -5.73
C ASP A 23 -5.40 13.98 -4.83
N LEU A 24 -5.26 15.10 -4.13
CA LEU A 24 -4.12 15.33 -3.23
C LEU A 24 -4.06 14.32 -2.10
N PHE A 25 -5.21 13.83 -1.59
CA PHE A 25 -5.22 12.83 -0.53
C PHE A 25 -4.58 11.53 -1.00
N TYR A 26 -4.93 11.05 -2.19
CA TYR A 26 -4.28 9.87 -2.77
C TYR A 26 -2.82 10.12 -3.12
N ALA A 27 -2.50 11.29 -3.68
CA ALA A 27 -1.12 11.64 -4.00
C ALA A 27 -0.22 11.59 -2.75
N PHE A 28 -0.60 12.28 -1.67
CA PHE A 28 0.17 12.29 -0.42
C PHE A 28 0.22 10.92 0.24
N SER A 29 -0.87 10.15 0.22
CA SER A 29 -0.89 8.79 0.77
C SER A 29 0.12 7.88 0.06
N PHE A 30 0.12 7.88 -1.28
CA PHE A 30 1.08 7.09 -2.06
C PHE A 30 2.52 7.60 -1.91
N LEU A 31 2.71 8.90 -1.71
CA LEU A 31 4.02 9.50 -1.46
C LEU A 31 4.59 9.01 -0.11
N ILE A 32 3.78 9.03 0.96
CA ILE A 32 4.15 8.49 2.27
C ILE A 32 4.46 6.99 2.17
N ILE A 33 3.60 6.21 1.51
CA ILE A 33 3.82 4.76 1.31
C ILE A 33 5.12 4.52 0.53
N GLY A 34 5.37 5.29 -0.53
CA GLY A 34 6.58 5.23 -1.33
C GLY A 34 7.84 5.49 -0.50
N PHE A 35 7.79 6.47 0.42
CA PHE A 35 8.88 6.74 1.37
C PHE A 35 9.08 5.61 2.39
N VAL A 36 8.01 5.01 2.91
CA VAL A 36 8.13 3.87 3.83
C VAL A 36 8.88 2.72 3.15
N PHE A 37 8.57 2.44 1.89
CA PHE A 37 9.24 1.41 1.13
C PHE A 37 10.68 1.78 0.76
N ILE A 38 10.94 3.02 0.31
CA ILE A 38 12.30 3.44 -0.07
C ILE A 38 13.24 3.41 1.13
N TRP A 39 12.76 3.81 2.31
CA TRP A 39 13.56 3.76 3.53
C TRP A 39 13.98 2.33 3.87
N GLY A 40 13.07 1.36 3.71
CA GLY A 40 13.37 -0.05 3.94
C GLY A 40 14.37 -0.68 2.96
N VAL A 41 14.63 -0.03 1.81
CA VAL A 41 15.67 -0.46 0.84
C VAL A 41 17.07 -0.26 1.42
N PHE A 42 17.26 0.82 2.19
CA PHE A 42 18.53 1.13 2.83
C PHE A 42 18.78 0.18 4.00
N LYS A 43 19.57 -0.86 3.74
CA LYS A 43 19.83 -1.95 4.69
C LYS A 43 20.64 -1.44 5.88
N ASN A 44 20.04 -1.44 7.07
CA ASN A 44 20.81 -1.48 8.31
C ASN A 44 21.32 -2.92 8.53
N LYS A 45 22.63 -3.14 8.39
CA LYS A 45 23.24 -4.48 8.50
C LYS A 45 23.08 -5.10 9.90
N ASN A 46 22.79 -4.29 10.93
CA ASN A 46 22.69 -4.75 12.30
C ASN A 46 21.31 -5.33 12.67
N ILE A 47 20.26 -5.05 11.87
CA ILE A 47 18.89 -5.45 12.20
C ILE A 47 18.31 -6.28 11.05
N TRP A 48 18.34 -7.60 11.22
CA TRP A 48 17.97 -8.54 10.16
C TRP A 48 16.50 -8.43 9.70
N TYR A 49 15.59 -7.93 10.56
CA TYR A 49 14.17 -7.77 10.28
C TYR A 49 13.79 -6.36 9.79
N HIS A 50 14.75 -5.43 9.67
CA HIS A 50 14.48 -4.03 9.34
C HIS A 50 13.71 -3.88 8.02
N SER A 51 14.19 -4.51 6.95
CA SER A 51 13.50 -4.47 5.65
C SER A 51 12.11 -5.13 5.69
N SER A 52 11.95 -6.21 6.47
CA SER A 52 10.65 -6.88 6.65
C SER A 52 9.65 -5.99 7.38
N ALA A 53 10.11 -5.22 8.38
CA ALA A 53 9.27 -4.26 9.10
C ALA A 53 8.73 -3.17 8.17
N HIS A 54 9.59 -2.57 7.32
CA HIS A 54 9.14 -1.59 6.32
C HIS A 54 8.18 -2.20 5.29
N LEU A 55 8.39 -3.45 4.90
CA LEU A 55 7.48 -4.13 3.99
C LEU A 55 6.10 -4.30 4.63
N ILE A 56 6.06 -4.74 5.89
CA ILE A 56 4.82 -4.94 6.65
C ILE A 56 4.09 -3.61 6.86
N VAL A 57 4.77 -2.59 7.35
CA VAL A 57 4.18 -1.27 7.60
C VAL A 57 3.65 -0.66 6.32
N GLY A 58 4.46 -0.67 5.25
CA GLY A 58 4.03 -0.16 3.95
C GLY A 58 2.81 -0.92 3.41
N ALA A 59 2.78 -2.25 3.55
CA ALA A 59 1.63 -3.04 3.12
C ALA A 59 0.36 -2.75 3.92
N ILE A 60 0.47 -2.51 5.24
CA ILE A 60 -0.68 -2.11 6.09
C ILE A 60 -1.21 -0.76 5.63
N LEU A 61 -0.35 0.23 5.38
CA LEU A 61 -0.77 1.54 4.88
C LEU A 61 -1.49 1.42 3.52
N SER A 62 -0.97 0.61 2.59
CA SER A 62 -1.63 0.33 1.31
C SER A 62 -3.02 -0.31 1.48
N LEU A 63 -3.16 -1.21 2.45
CA LEU A 63 -4.43 -1.87 2.74
C LEU A 63 -5.46 -0.91 3.33
N VAL A 64 -5.02 -0.03 4.24
CA VAL A 64 -5.88 1.04 4.79
C VAL A 64 -6.36 1.96 3.66
N LEU A 65 -5.48 2.31 2.72
CA LEU A 65 -5.84 3.14 1.57
C LEU A 65 -6.85 2.44 0.64
N ALA A 66 -6.69 1.14 0.40
CA ALA A 66 -7.64 0.35 -0.38
C ALA A 66 -8.99 0.22 0.32
N ALA A 67 -9.00 -0.01 1.64
CA ALA A 67 -10.24 -0.04 2.43
C ALA A 67 -10.94 1.33 2.41
N TYR A 68 -10.19 2.42 2.47
CA TYR A 68 -10.72 3.76 2.33
C TYR A 68 -11.41 3.97 0.97
N GLU A 69 -10.80 3.56 -0.14
CA GLU A 69 -11.46 3.68 -1.47
C GLU A 69 -12.77 2.89 -1.54
N VAL A 70 -12.82 1.69 -0.95
CA VAL A 70 -14.06 0.90 -0.88
C VAL A 70 -15.13 1.65 -0.09
N ILE A 71 -14.78 2.19 1.09
CA ILE A 71 -15.72 2.96 1.92
C ILE A 71 -16.19 4.20 1.15
N ARG A 72 -15.27 4.98 0.57
CA ARG A 72 -15.57 6.18 -0.23
C ARG A 72 -16.55 5.86 -1.36
N PHE A 73 -16.31 4.78 -2.08
CA PHE A 73 -17.18 4.35 -3.17
C PHE A 73 -18.57 3.93 -2.68
N LEU A 74 -18.66 3.13 -1.61
CA LEU A 74 -19.94 2.74 -1.02
C LEU A 74 -20.73 3.95 -0.50
N SER A 75 -20.05 4.92 0.12
CA SER A 75 -20.65 6.18 0.55
C SER A 75 -21.20 6.97 -0.64
N ASN A 76 -20.45 7.06 -1.74
CA ASN A 76 -20.93 7.77 -2.93
C ASN A 76 -22.07 7.04 -3.65
N ILE A 77 -22.11 5.70 -3.60
CA ILE A 77 -23.27 4.93 -4.10
C ILE A 77 -24.53 5.31 -3.31
N LEU A 78 -24.41 5.48 -2.00
CA LEU A 78 -25.55 5.85 -1.17
C LEU A 78 -26.11 7.23 -1.57
N VAL A 79 -25.23 8.19 -1.82
CA VAL A 79 -25.59 9.53 -2.31
C VAL A 79 -26.26 9.44 -3.69
N PHE A 80 -25.69 8.67 -4.61
CA PHE A 80 -26.28 8.43 -5.94
C PHE A 80 -27.73 7.94 -5.87
N ILE A 81 -28.01 6.98 -4.98
CA ILE A 81 -29.37 6.42 -4.80
C ILE A 81 -30.34 7.43 -4.16
N MET A 82 -29.86 8.30 -3.28
CA MET A 82 -30.71 9.23 -2.52
C MET A 82 -31.02 10.54 -3.28
N GLU A 83 -30.07 11.03 -4.08
CA GLU A 83 -30.14 12.37 -4.68
C GLU A 83 -30.18 12.35 -6.22
N ASP A 84 -30.37 11.18 -6.84
CA ASP A 84 -30.39 10.97 -8.30
C ASP A 84 -29.15 11.59 -8.98
N GLY A 85 -28.00 11.42 -8.31
CA GLY A 85 -26.71 11.99 -8.71
C GLY A 85 -26.05 11.23 -9.88
N GLU A 86 -24.78 11.53 -10.14
CA GLU A 86 -23.98 10.76 -11.10
C GLU A 86 -23.44 9.46 -10.46
N PHE A 87 -23.32 8.40 -11.27
CA PHE A 87 -22.75 7.15 -10.80
C PHE A 87 -21.28 7.35 -10.41
N PRO A 88 -20.86 6.95 -9.20
CA PRO A 88 -19.52 7.24 -8.72
C PRO A 88 -18.43 6.47 -9.47
N LEU A 89 -17.29 7.12 -9.69
CA LEU A 89 -16.10 6.49 -10.26
C LEU A 89 -15.32 5.71 -9.19
N PHE A 90 -14.91 4.50 -9.55
CA PHE A 90 -14.10 3.63 -8.68
C PHE A 90 -12.62 3.67 -9.07
N ASN A 91 -11.74 3.93 -8.10
CA ASN A 91 -10.28 3.93 -8.33
C ASN A 91 -9.69 2.51 -8.29
N TYR A 92 -9.87 1.76 -9.37
CA TYR A 92 -9.28 0.42 -9.53
C TYR A 92 -7.76 0.33 -9.23
N PRO A 93 -6.91 1.31 -9.61
CA PRO A 93 -5.48 1.23 -9.33
C PRO A 93 -5.15 1.10 -7.83
N ILE A 94 -5.94 1.75 -6.96
CA ILE A 94 -5.74 1.72 -5.50
C ILE A 94 -6.03 0.32 -4.96
N ILE A 95 -7.10 -0.31 -5.44
CA ILE A 95 -7.48 -1.67 -5.03
C ILE A 95 -6.44 -2.69 -5.51
N ILE A 96 -6.00 -2.60 -6.76
CA ILE A 96 -4.96 -3.48 -7.31
C ILE A 96 -3.69 -3.36 -6.47
N TYR A 97 -3.27 -2.13 -6.14
CA TYR A 97 -2.12 -1.88 -5.29
C TYR A 97 -2.27 -2.47 -3.87
N GLY A 98 -3.47 -2.36 -3.29
CA GLY A 98 -3.82 -2.98 -2.01
C GLY A 98 -3.72 -4.51 -2.03
N VAL A 99 -4.24 -5.16 -3.08
CA VAL A 99 -4.19 -6.63 -3.25
C VAL A 99 -2.75 -7.14 -3.41
N ILE A 100 -1.93 -6.43 -4.19
CA ILE A 100 -0.50 -6.74 -4.32
C ILE A 100 0.19 -6.62 -2.96
N SER A 101 -0.08 -5.53 -2.24
CA SER A 101 0.47 -5.28 -0.90
C SER A 101 0.07 -6.37 0.11
N TYR A 102 -1.18 -6.81 0.07
CA TYR A 102 -1.67 -7.91 0.92
C TYR A 102 -0.94 -9.23 0.66
N THR A 103 -0.71 -9.55 -0.61
CA THR A 103 0.01 -10.76 -1.01
C THR A 103 1.44 -10.73 -0.47
N LEU A 104 2.12 -9.58 -0.62
CA LEU A 104 3.47 -9.39 -0.08
C LEU A 104 3.50 -9.47 1.46
N PHE A 105 2.52 -8.89 2.14
CA PHE A 105 2.39 -8.98 3.59
C PHE A 105 2.31 -10.45 4.05
N LYS A 106 1.44 -11.26 3.43
CA LYS A 106 1.31 -12.69 3.76
C LYS A 106 2.62 -13.46 3.56
N MET A 107 3.29 -13.22 2.43
CA MET A 107 4.56 -13.88 2.11
C MET A 107 5.64 -13.53 3.14
N GLU A 108 5.73 -12.26 3.53
CA GLU A 108 6.73 -11.79 4.49
C GLU A 108 6.46 -12.29 5.90
N MET A 109 5.19 -12.29 6.33
CA MET A 109 4.79 -12.86 7.61
C MET A 109 5.12 -14.36 7.70
N LYS A 110 4.90 -15.11 6.62
CA LYS A 110 5.31 -16.52 6.54
C LYS A 110 6.82 -16.67 6.65
N ALA A 111 7.59 -15.90 5.89
CA ALA A 111 9.05 -15.95 5.91
C ALA A 111 9.64 -15.63 7.30
N LEU A 112 9.06 -14.66 8.02
CA LEU A 112 9.45 -14.35 9.40
C LEU A 112 9.15 -15.48 10.37
N LYS A 113 7.99 -16.13 10.22
CA LYS A 113 7.61 -17.29 11.05
C LYS A 113 8.53 -18.47 10.81
N ASP A 114 8.83 -18.79 9.55
CA ASP A 114 9.71 -19.89 9.18
C ASP A 114 11.13 -19.66 9.74
N LYS A 115 11.62 -18.43 9.66
CA LYS A 115 12.93 -18.08 10.22
C LYS A 115 12.98 -18.14 11.74
N LYS A 116 11.91 -17.75 12.44
CA LYS A 116 11.81 -17.90 13.91
C LYS A 116 11.90 -19.37 14.33
N ASN A 117 11.27 -20.27 13.57
CA ASN A 117 11.29 -21.71 13.84
C ASN A 117 12.64 -22.39 13.56
N GLN A 118 13.56 -21.74 12.84
CA GLN A 118 14.92 -22.24 12.59
C GLN A 118 15.93 -21.80 13.65
N ILE A 119 15.60 -20.77 14.44
CA ILE A 119 16.46 -20.20 15.48
C ILE A 119 16.14 -20.78 16.87
N ASN A 120 14.94 -21.33 17.03
CA ASN A 120 14.49 -22.09 18.21
C ASN A 120 14.65 -23.59 18.00
#